data_AF-A0A7C6V6Q2-F1
#
_entry.id   AF-A0A7C6V6Q2-F1
#
_cell.length_a   1.000
_cell.length_b   1.000
_cell.length_c   1.000
_cell.angle_alpha   90.00
_cell.angle_beta   90.00
_cell.angle_gamma   90.00
#
_symmetry.space_group_name_H-M   'P 1'
#
loop_
_entity.id
_entity.type
_entity.pdbx_description
1 polymer ?
#
loop_
_entity_poly.entity_id
_entity_poly.type
_entity_poly.pdbx_seq_one_letter_code
_entity_poly.pdbx_strand_id
1 'polypeptide(L)'
;LPADKVHFHEVGAVDSIVDVVGSVLAVRLLEIERVYSSPLPMGRGFVSTAHGMVPLPAPATAELLKGVPVHWVNSEKELVTPTGAAILAVLVSEFGYFPPVRWERIGYGCGNSDRKVPNMLRIFTGWS
;
A
#
# COMPACT_ATOMS: atom_id res chain seq x y z
N LEU A 1 -4.76 -2.29 26.77
CA LEU A 1 -3.32 -2.60 26.98
C LEU A 1 -2.63 -1.30 27.40
N PRO A 2 -1.71 -1.30 28.39
CA PRO A 2 -0.99 -0.09 28.78
C PRO A 2 -0.18 0.44 27.59
N ALA A 3 -0.18 1.76 27.38
CA ALA A 3 0.51 2.43 26.26
C ALA A 3 2.04 2.17 26.27
N ASP A 4 2.58 1.81 27.43
CA ASP A 4 4.02 1.70 27.71
C ASP A 4 4.68 0.40 27.18
N LYS A 5 3.88 -0.48 26.56
CA LYS A 5 4.38 -1.68 25.85
C LYS A 5 4.27 -1.60 24.33
N VAL A 6 3.97 -0.43 23.78
CA VAL A 6 4.21 -0.18 22.36
C VAL A 6 5.71 0.07 22.23
N HIS A 7 6.49 -1.00 22.25
CA HIS A 7 7.82 -0.91 21.73
C HIS A 7 7.67 -0.64 20.24
N PHE A 8 7.99 0.58 19.81
CA PHE A 8 8.23 0.96 18.42
C PHE A 8 9.46 0.17 17.90
N HIS A 9 9.39 -1.15 17.84
CA HIS A 9 10.40 -2.02 17.24
C HIS A 9 10.15 -2.19 15.73
N GLU A 10 9.57 -1.17 15.11
CA GLU A 10 9.67 -1.00 13.67
C GLU A 10 10.87 -0.10 13.41
N VAL A 11 11.99 -0.72 13.06
CA VAL A 11 13.03 -0.06 12.25
C VAL A 11 12.40 0.57 10.98
N GLY A 12 11.17 0.16 10.62
CA GLY A 12 10.28 0.81 9.67
C GLY A 12 9.67 2.16 10.07
N ALA A 13 10.02 2.78 11.20
CA ALA A 13 9.61 4.16 11.47
C ALA A 13 10.24 5.13 10.45
N VAL A 14 11.54 4.98 10.18
CA VAL A 14 12.23 5.79 9.16
C VAL A 14 11.75 5.42 7.76
N ASP A 15 11.70 4.12 7.43
CA ASP A 15 11.23 3.68 6.11
C ASP A 15 9.79 4.13 5.85
N SER A 16 8.89 4.04 6.84
CA SER A 16 7.51 4.51 6.69
C SER A 16 7.41 6.04 6.58
N ILE A 17 8.28 6.78 7.28
CA ILE A 17 8.37 8.25 7.07
C ILE A 17 8.82 8.54 5.64
N VAL A 18 9.84 7.84 5.16
CA VAL A 18 10.36 8.00 3.79
C VAL A 18 9.29 7.62 2.76
N ASP A 19 8.55 6.53 2.97
CA ASP A 19 7.47 6.09 2.09
C ASP A 19 6.36 7.15 2.01
N VAL A 20 5.91 7.66 3.15
CA VAL A 20 4.84 8.68 3.21
C VAL A 20 5.30 10.00 2.61
N VAL A 21 6.43 10.54 3.09
CA VAL A 21 6.95 11.83 2.61
C VAL A 21 7.35 11.73 1.14
N GLY A 22 8.02 10.65 0.75
CA GLY A 22 8.42 10.39 -0.63
C GLY A 22 7.23 10.29 -1.58
N SER A 23 6.18 9.59 -1.18
CA SER A 23 4.94 9.48 -1.98
C SER A 23 4.24 10.82 -2.14
N VAL A 24 4.08 11.59 -1.06
CA VAL A 24 3.46 12.93 -1.10
C VAL A 24 4.31 13.90 -1.92
N LEU A 25 5.63 13.87 -1.73
CA LEU A 25 6.56 14.71 -2.48
C LEU A 25 6.57 14.34 -3.97
N ALA A 26 6.49 13.05 -4.32
CA ALA A 26 6.40 12.61 -5.71
C ALA A 26 5.14 13.14 -6.39
N VAL A 27 3.97 13.02 -5.74
CA VAL A 27 2.71 13.60 -6.25
C VAL A 27 2.85 15.10 -6.47
N ARG A 28 3.48 15.81 -5.51
CA ARG A 28 3.68 17.27 -5.61
C ARG A 28 4.65 17.67 -6.72
N LEU A 29 5.82 17.04 -6.80
CA LEU A 29 6.89 17.40 -7.74
C LEU A 29 6.58 16.97 -9.17
N LEU A 30 5.80 15.89 -9.34
CA LEU A 30 5.31 15.45 -10.65
C LEU A 30 4.02 16.14 -11.07
N GLU A 31 3.51 17.08 -10.25
CA GLU A 31 2.29 17.85 -10.52
C GLU A 31 1.07 16.96 -10.79
N ILE A 32 0.96 15.84 -10.07
CA ILE A 32 -0.14 14.88 -10.25
C ILE A 32 -1.42 15.46 -9.65
N GLU A 33 -2.42 15.68 -10.50
CA GLU A 33 -3.72 16.22 -10.08
C GLU A 33 -4.66 15.15 -9.53
N ARG A 34 -4.59 13.92 -10.07
CA ARG A 34 -5.45 12.80 -9.68
C ARG A 34 -4.69 11.49 -9.68
N VAL A 35 -4.95 10.68 -8.66
CA VAL A 35 -4.38 9.33 -8.53
C VAL A 35 -5.52 8.32 -8.61
N TYR A 36 -5.33 7.29 -9.43
CA TYR A 36 -6.27 6.20 -9.61
C TYR A 36 -5.60 4.89 -9.19
N SER A 37 -6.35 3.99 -8.56
CA SER A 37 -5.87 2.65 -8.23
C SER A 37 -6.90 1.60 -8.60
N SER A 38 -6.46 0.43 -9.02
CA SER A 38 -7.34 -0.75 -9.06
C SER A 38 -7.76 -1.15 -7.64
N PRO A 39 -8.79 -2.01 -7.50
CA PRO A 39 -9.06 -2.69 -6.24
C PRO A 39 -7.79 -3.35 -5.67
N LEU A 40 -7.66 -3.34 -4.35
CA LEU A 40 -6.42 -3.75 -3.68
C LEU A 40 -6.38 -5.26 -3.39
N PRO A 41 -5.24 -5.94 -3.60
CA PRO A 41 -5.14 -7.38 -3.39
C PRO A 41 -5.01 -7.72 -1.90
N MET A 42 -5.85 -8.63 -1.41
CA MET A 42 -5.83 -9.11 -0.02
C MET A 42 -5.33 -10.55 0.06
N GLY A 43 -4.29 -10.75 0.89
CA GLY A 43 -3.82 -12.08 1.29
C GLY A 43 -4.74 -12.70 2.34
N ARG A 44 -4.48 -13.96 2.69
CA ARG A 44 -5.26 -14.75 3.66
C ARG A 44 -4.36 -15.41 4.69
N GLY A 45 -4.94 -15.90 5.79
CA GLY A 45 -4.19 -16.61 6.83
C GLY A 45 -3.74 -15.68 7.95
N PHE A 46 -2.56 -15.95 8.51
CA PHE A 46 -2.02 -15.20 9.65
C PHE A 46 -0.57 -14.79 9.39
N VAL A 47 -0.17 -13.63 9.90
CA VAL A 47 1.21 -13.14 9.85
C VAL A 47 1.76 -12.95 11.26
N SER A 48 3.05 -13.23 11.43
CA SER A 48 3.77 -13.01 12.69
C SER A 48 4.14 -11.54 12.82
N THR A 49 3.82 -10.94 13.95
CA THR A 49 4.13 -9.56 14.29
C THR A 49 4.74 -9.48 15.69
N ALA A 50 5.22 -8.30 16.11
CA ALA A 50 5.61 -8.05 17.49
C ALA A 50 4.48 -8.28 18.51
N HIS A 51 3.22 -8.27 18.05
CA HIS A 51 2.03 -8.49 18.86
C HIS A 51 1.50 -9.95 18.76
N GLY A 52 2.32 -10.85 18.19
CA GLY A 52 1.95 -12.25 17.94
C GLY A 52 1.35 -12.46 16.55
N MET A 53 0.68 -13.60 16.39
CA MET A 53 0.01 -13.95 15.14
C MET A 53 -1.28 -13.14 14.98
N VAL A 54 -1.39 -12.40 13.88
CA VAL A 54 -2.58 -11.62 13.54
C VAL A 54 -3.18 -12.13 12.24
N PRO A 55 -4.52 -12.15 12.10
CA PRO A 55 -5.15 -12.54 10.84
C PRO A 55 -4.85 -11.52 9.75
N LEU A 56 -4.83 -11.98 8.50
CA LEU A 56 -4.83 -11.12 7.32
C LEU A 56 -6.26 -10.79 6.86
N PRO A 57 -6.52 -9.54 6.43
CA PRO A 57 -5.62 -8.37 6.50
C PRO A 57 -5.32 -7.96 7.95
N ALA A 58 -4.10 -7.45 8.20
CA ALA A 58 -3.71 -7.04 9.54
C ALA A 58 -4.67 -5.97 10.10
N PRO A 59 -4.89 -5.88 11.43
CA PRO A 59 -5.92 -5.02 12.00
C PRO A 59 -5.86 -3.56 11.55
N ALA A 60 -4.66 -2.96 11.51
CA ALA A 60 -4.48 -1.57 11.05
C ALA A 60 -4.81 -1.41 9.55
N THR A 61 -4.34 -2.33 8.71
CA THR A 61 -4.65 -2.38 7.28
C THR A 61 -6.16 -2.52 7.05
N ALA A 62 -6.84 -3.38 7.82
CA ALA A 62 -8.28 -3.59 7.71
C ALA A 62 -9.09 -2.32 8.05
N GLU A 63 -8.67 -1.58 9.10
CA GLU A 63 -9.31 -0.33 9.49
C GLU A 63 -9.10 0.78 8.45
N LEU A 64 -7.88 0.92 7.92
CA LEU A 64 -7.54 1.93 6.91
C LEU A 64 -8.26 1.72 5.57
N LEU A 65 -8.58 0.47 5.22
CA LEU A 65 -9.21 0.12 3.95
C LEU A 65 -10.75 0.01 4.02
N LYS A 66 -11.38 0.48 5.10
CA LYS A 66 -12.85 0.54 5.19
C LYS A 66 -13.42 1.38 4.04
N GLY A 67 -14.29 0.76 3.23
CA GLY A 67 -14.89 1.41 2.06
C GLY A 67 -14.04 1.41 0.80
N VAL A 68 -12.79 0.92 0.86
CA VAL A 68 -11.92 0.74 -0.31
C VAL A 68 -12.23 -0.60 -0.97
N PRO A 69 -12.41 -0.69 -2.30
CA PRO A 69 -12.63 -1.97 -2.96
C PRO A 69 -11.38 -2.84 -2.90
N VAL A 70 -11.58 -4.11 -2.53
CA VAL A 70 -10.51 -5.10 -2.39
C VAL A 70 -10.88 -6.39 -3.13
N HIS A 71 -9.87 -7.19 -3.45
CA HIS A 71 -10.08 -8.53 -4.01
C HIS A 71 -9.12 -9.54 -3.36
N TRP A 72 -9.58 -10.76 -3.13
CA TRP A 72 -8.76 -11.79 -2.51
C TRP A 72 -7.83 -12.46 -3.52
N VAL A 73 -6.61 -12.78 -3.07
CA VAL A 73 -5.65 -13.54 -3.87
C VAL A 73 -5.08 -14.70 -3.07
N ASN A 74 -4.55 -15.71 -3.77
CA ASN A 74 -3.92 -16.86 -3.13
C ASN A 74 -2.50 -16.50 -2.64
N SER A 75 -2.42 -15.73 -1.56
CA SER A 75 -1.19 -15.30 -0.91
C SER A 75 -1.35 -15.39 0.60
N GLU A 76 -0.38 -15.99 1.29
CA GLU A 76 -0.31 -16.05 2.76
C GLU A 76 0.55 -14.92 3.36
N LYS A 77 0.83 -13.89 2.56
CA LYS A 77 1.57 -12.69 2.96
C LYS A 77 0.69 -11.45 2.90
N GLU A 78 1.01 -10.47 3.75
CA GLU A 78 0.47 -9.12 3.65
C GLU A 78 0.96 -8.45 2.36
N LEU A 79 0.03 -8.14 1.46
CA LEU A 79 0.31 -7.53 0.15
C LEU A 79 0.26 -6.02 0.19
N VAL A 80 -0.63 -5.51 1.05
CA VAL A 80 -0.83 -4.10 1.31
C VAL A 80 -0.48 -3.93 2.77
N THR A 81 0.67 -3.31 3.05
CA THR A 81 1.09 -3.00 4.41
C THR A 81 0.25 -1.86 4.99
N PRO A 82 0.24 -1.65 6.32
CA PRO A 82 -0.43 -0.51 6.91
C PRO A 82 0.01 0.84 6.30
N THR A 83 1.31 1.01 6.04
CA THR A 83 1.86 2.22 5.39
C THR A 83 1.32 2.39 3.98
N GLY A 84 1.33 1.33 3.16
CA GLY A 84 0.78 1.38 1.81
C GLY A 84 -0.73 1.65 1.79
N ALA A 85 -1.48 1.04 2.71
CA ALA A 85 -2.91 1.30 2.89
C ALA A 85 -3.18 2.75 3.25
N ALA A 86 -2.43 3.34 4.18
CA ALA A 86 -2.58 4.74 4.59
C ALA A 86 -2.29 5.70 3.42
N ILE A 87 -1.21 5.47 2.66
CA ILE A 87 -0.87 6.29 1.49
C ILE A 87 -1.99 6.22 0.45
N LEU A 88 -2.45 5.02 0.11
CA LEU A 88 -3.49 4.83 -0.91
C LEU A 88 -4.83 5.41 -0.48
N ALA A 89 -5.23 5.23 0.78
CA ALA A 89 -6.48 5.76 1.31
C ALA A 89 -6.56 7.30 1.26
N VAL A 90 -5.41 7.98 1.29
CA VAL A 90 -5.34 9.45 1.25
C VAL A 90 -5.14 9.99 -0.16
N LEU A 91 -4.24 9.36 -0.94
CA LEU A 91 -3.83 9.92 -2.24
C LEU A 91 -4.75 9.50 -3.39
N VAL A 92 -5.37 8.32 -3.33
CA VAL A 92 -6.21 7.81 -4.42
C VAL A 92 -7.54 8.57 -4.44
N SER A 93 -7.82 9.22 -5.56
CA SER A 93 -9.07 9.94 -5.82
C SER A 93 -10.21 8.98 -6.14
N GLU A 94 -9.92 7.89 -6.85
CA GLU A 94 -10.91 6.89 -7.25
C GLU A 94 -10.28 5.50 -7.35
N PHE A 95 -10.97 4.51 -6.79
CA PHE A 95 -10.62 3.11 -6.94
C PHE A 95 -11.51 2.43 -7.97
N GLY A 96 -10.91 1.74 -8.94
CA GLY A 96 -11.67 1.07 -10.00
C GLY A 96 -10.85 0.84 -11.27
N TYR A 97 -11.51 0.90 -12.41
CA TYR A 97 -10.83 0.88 -13.69
C TYR A 97 -10.15 2.22 -13.96
N PHE A 98 -8.98 2.19 -14.59
CA PHE A 98 -8.33 3.41 -15.05
C PHE A 98 -9.24 4.12 -16.07
N PRO A 99 -9.39 5.46 -15.99
CA PRO A 99 -10.08 6.21 -17.03
C PRO A 99 -9.34 6.05 -18.38
N PRO A 100 -9.98 6.37 -19.51
CA PRO A 100 -9.26 6.50 -20.78
C PRO A 100 -8.11 7.51 -20.61
N VAL A 101 -6.88 7.04 -20.73
CA VAL A 101 -5.66 7.84 -20.54
C VAL A 101 -4.62 7.48 -21.58
N ARG A 102 -3.81 8.47 -21.97
CA ARG A 102 -2.59 8.23 -22.74
C ARG A 102 -1.39 8.20 -21.80
N TRP A 103 -0.84 7.02 -21.56
CA TRP A 103 0.36 6.88 -20.73
C TRP A 103 1.58 7.50 -21.42
N GLU A 104 2.35 8.27 -20.66
CA GLU A 104 3.61 8.89 -21.12
C GLU A 104 4.82 8.26 -20.45
N ARG A 105 4.71 7.89 -19.17
CA ARG A 105 5.80 7.29 -18.41
C ARG A 105 5.29 6.12 -17.59
N ILE A 106 6.18 5.16 -17.37
CA ILE A 106 5.94 3.97 -16.56
C ILE A 106 7.07 3.85 -15.56
N GLY A 107 6.72 3.85 -14.27
CA GLY A 107 7.64 3.66 -13.16
C GLY A 107 7.42 2.29 -12.50
N TYR A 108 8.50 1.72 -11.95
CA TYR A 108 8.47 0.47 -11.21
C TYR A 108 9.16 0.66 -9.85
N GLY A 109 8.53 0.16 -8.79
CA GLY A 109 9.12 0.02 -7.47
C GLY A 109 9.17 -1.45 -7.08
N CYS A 110 10.33 -1.96 -6.72
CA CYS A 110 10.52 -3.35 -6.32
C CYS A 110 10.65 -3.43 -4.79
N GLY A 111 9.90 -4.32 -4.16
CA GLY A 111 10.14 -4.66 -2.75
C GLY A 111 11.03 -5.89 -2.63
N ASN A 112 11.53 -6.17 -1.42
CA ASN A 112 12.55 -7.19 -1.19
C ASN A 112 12.02 -8.62 -1.00
N SER A 113 10.71 -8.87 -1.17
CA SER A 113 10.14 -10.22 -1.01
C SER A 113 10.33 -11.08 -2.25
N ASP A 114 10.93 -12.27 -2.07
CA ASP A 114 10.97 -13.31 -3.09
C ASP A 114 9.63 -14.07 -3.18
N ARG A 115 9.09 -14.16 -4.41
CA ARG A 115 7.69 -14.56 -4.70
C ARG A 115 7.54 -15.08 -6.12
N LYS A 116 6.56 -15.97 -6.32
CA LYS A 116 6.17 -16.48 -7.66
C LYS A 116 5.63 -15.38 -8.59
N VAL A 117 4.95 -14.39 -8.03
CA VAL A 117 4.51 -13.19 -8.76
C VAL A 117 5.48 -12.07 -8.39
N PRO A 118 5.95 -11.25 -9.36
CA PRO A 118 6.90 -10.19 -9.06
C PRO A 118 6.41 -9.26 -7.95
N ASN A 119 7.27 -9.02 -6.96
CA ASN A 119 6.99 -8.13 -5.85
C ASN A 119 7.23 -6.66 -6.27
N MET A 120 6.42 -6.18 -7.20
CA MET A 120 6.58 -4.88 -7.83
C MET A 120 5.30 -4.05 -7.80
N LEU A 121 5.44 -2.76 -7.50
CA LEU A 121 4.47 -1.72 -7.79
C LEU A 121 4.78 -1.13 -9.16
N ARG A 122 3.75 -0.92 -9.98
CA ARG A 122 3.87 -0.23 -11.28
C ARG A 122 2.96 0.98 -11.29
N ILE A 123 3.52 2.12 -11.69
CA ILE A 123 2.83 3.40 -11.80
C ILE A 123 2.85 3.84 -13.26
N PHE A 124 1.71 4.34 -13.74
CA PHE A 124 1.57 4.96 -15.04
C PHE A 124 1.23 6.43 -14.84
N THR A 125 1.93 7.32 -15.53
CA THR A 125 1.59 8.75 -15.55
C THR A 125 1.30 9.19 -16.97
N GLY A 126 0.39 10.12 -17.13
CA GLY A 126 -0.02 10.65 -18.43
C GLY A 126 -1.25 11.54 -18.28
N TRP A 127 -1.89 11.79 -19.40
CA TRP A 127 -2.99 12.76 -19.49
C TRP A 127 -4.27 12.07 -19.98
N SER A 128 -5.41 12.56 -19.47
CA SER A 128 -6.77 12.21 -19.93
C SER A 128 -7.34 13.31 -20.79
#